data_AF-A0A975RRR5-F1
#
_entry.id   AF-A0A975RRR5-F1
#
_cell.length_a   1.000
_cell.length_b   1.000
_cell.length_c   1.000
_cell.angle_alpha   90.00
_cell.angle_beta   90.00
_cell.angle_gamma   90.00
#
_symmetry.space_group_name_H-M   'P 1'
#
loop_
_entity.id
_entity.type
_entity.pdbx_description
1 polymer ?
#
loop_
_entity_poly.entity_id
_entity_poly.type
_entity_poly.pdbx_seq_one_letter_code
_entity_poly.pdbx_strand_id
1 'polypeptide(L)' 'MERSEMDEAILTEEELQRAVRRIFKLSQTDPEFRTLCLSNPNEAIQRITGKTVPVGVKIQFLDSASNEADGSRDAAT' A
#
# COMPACT_ATOMS: atom_id res chain seq x y z
N MET A 1 22.68 20.41 18.70
CA MET A 1 22.02 19.42 19.57
C MET A 1 20.73 19.05 18.84
N GLU A 2 20.83 18.22 17.79
CA GLU A 2 19.78 18.13 16.75
C GLU A 2 19.70 16.69 16.19
N ARG A 3 19.66 15.68 17.06
CA ARG A 3 19.50 14.28 16.63
C ARG A 3 18.30 13.58 17.26
N SER A 4 17.31 14.34 17.73
CA SER A 4 16.22 13.77 18.54
C SER A 4 14.81 13.96 17.96
N GLU A 5 14.63 14.75 16.90
CA GLU A 5 13.31 14.93 16.26
C GLU A 5 13.10 14.04 15.01
N MET A 6 14.15 13.42 14.46
CA MET A 6 14.00 12.59 13.25
C MET A 6 13.52 11.15 13.52
N ASP A 7 13.69 10.62 14.74
CA ASP A 7 13.28 9.24 15.06
C ASP A 7 11.76 9.09 15.29
N GLU A 8 11.05 10.16 15.68
CA GLU A 8 9.61 10.08 16.00
C GLU A 8 8.73 10.00 14.74
N ALA A 9 9.26 10.44 13.60
CA ALA A 9 8.61 10.40 12.29
C ALA A 9 8.86 9.10 11.50
N ILE A 10 9.71 8.20 12.02
CA ILE A 10 10.01 6.92 11.37
C ILE A 10 8.92 5.91 11.69
N LEU A 11 8.40 5.28 10.65
CA LEU A 11 7.42 4.21 10.76
C LEU A 11 8.05 2.95 11.36
N THR A 12 7.50 2.49 12.48
CA THR A 12 7.88 1.20 13.09
C THR A 12 7.14 0.01 12.44
N GLU A 13 7.62 -1.21 12.66
CA GLU A 13 6.99 -2.42 12.11
C GLU A 13 5.55 -2.61 12.64
N GLU A 14 5.31 -2.39 13.93
CA GLU A 14 3.96 -2.52 14.52
C GLU A 14 2.97 -1.50 13.93
N GLU A 15 3.44 -0.30 13.64
CA GLU A 15 2.65 0.75 13.00
C GLU A 15 2.39 0.41 11.54
N LEU A 16 3.38 -0.12 10.83
CA LEU A 16 3.22 -0.61 9.47
C LEU A 16 2.16 -1.71 9.41
N GLN A 17 2.19 -2.70 10.31
CA GLN A 17 1.18 -3.77 10.33
C GLN A 17 -0.25 -3.25 10.62
N ARG A 18 -0.38 -2.20 11.45
CA ARG A 18 -1.66 -1.52 11.67
C ARG A 18 -2.08 -0.71 10.44
N ALA A 19 -1.15 -0.03 9.79
CA ALA A 19 -1.38 0.74 8.58
C ALA A 19 -1.86 -0.13 7.44
N VAL A 20 -1.19 -1.26 7.17
CA VAL A 20 -1.54 -2.20 6.11
C VAL A 20 -2.99 -2.69 6.23
N ARG A 21 -3.46 -2.98 7.46
CA ARG A 21 -4.86 -3.37 7.68
C ARG A 21 -5.86 -2.25 7.34
N ARG A 22 -5.52 -0.99 7.61
CA ARG A 22 -6.35 0.16 7.23
C ARG A 22 -6.29 0.42 5.72
N ILE A 23 -5.11 0.38 5.14
CA ILE A 23 -4.86 0.51 3.70
C ILE A 23 -5.68 -0.52 2.93
N PHE A 24 -5.65 -1.79 3.36
CA PHE A 24 -6.40 -2.88 2.73
C PHE A 24 -7.91 -2.66 2.77
N LYS A 25 -8.45 -2.08 3.87
CA LYS A 25 -9.88 -1.76 3.94
C LYS A 25 -10.23 -0.57 3.07
N LEU A 26 -9.40 0.48 3.08
CA LEU A 26 -9.64 1.70 2.32
C LEU A 26 -9.54 1.43 0.81
N SER A 27 -8.56 0.63 0.38
CA SER A 27 -8.39 0.27 -1.02
C SER A 27 -9.55 -0.55 -1.59
N GLN A 28 -10.35 -1.22 -0.75
CA GLN A 28 -11.58 -1.92 -1.19
C GLN A 28 -12.71 -0.93 -1.52
N THR A 29 -12.80 0.17 -0.79
CA THR A 29 -13.90 1.14 -0.90
C THR A 29 -13.56 2.40 -1.70
N ASP A 30 -12.27 2.68 -1.88
CA ASP A 30 -11.74 3.86 -2.56
C ASP A 30 -10.82 3.45 -3.72
N PRO A 31 -11.32 3.48 -4.97
CA PRO A 31 -10.54 3.13 -6.17
C PRO A 31 -9.38 4.07 -6.46
N GLU A 32 -9.50 5.36 -6.11
CA GLU A 32 -8.42 6.33 -6.28
C GLU A 32 -7.29 6.02 -5.31
N PHE A 33 -7.63 5.73 -4.06
CA PHE A 33 -6.67 5.28 -3.06
C PHE A 33 -6.04 3.93 -3.42
N ARG A 34 -6.79 3.00 -4.02
CA ARG A 34 -6.22 1.74 -4.54
C ARG A 34 -5.14 2.01 -5.58
N THR A 35 -5.41 2.89 -6.54
CA THR A 35 -4.44 3.31 -7.56
C THR A 35 -3.20 3.97 -6.92
N LEU A 36 -3.40 4.79 -5.89
CA LEU A 36 -2.30 5.38 -5.12
C LEU A 36 -1.44 4.31 -4.46
N CYS A 37 -2.03 3.28 -3.85
CA CYS A 37 -1.27 2.19 -3.24
C CYS A 37 -0.35 1.47 -4.24
N LEU A 38 -0.83 1.26 -5.46
CA LEU A 38 -0.07 0.56 -6.51
C LEU A 38 1.01 1.45 -7.14
N SER A 39 0.75 2.76 -7.26
CA SER A 39 1.65 3.71 -7.91
C SER A 39 2.70 4.28 -6.94
N ASN A 40 2.27 4.62 -5.72
CA ASN A 40 3.10 5.23 -4.69
C ASN A 40 2.78 4.67 -3.28
N PRO A 41 3.31 3.47 -2.94
CA PRO A 41 3.04 2.81 -1.66
C PRO A 41 3.49 3.63 -0.45
N ASN A 42 4.59 4.37 -0.56
CA ASN A 42 5.13 5.17 0.54
C ASN A 42 4.20 6.33 0.89
N GLU A 43 3.65 6.99 -0.13
CA GLU A 43 2.66 8.07 0.06
C GLU A 43 1.35 7.53 0.62
N ALA A 44 0.89 6.37 0.16
CA ALA A 44 -0.31 5.72 0.73
C ALA A 44 -0.13 5.42 2.22
N ILE A 45 1.03 4.92 2.63
CA ILE A 45 1.35 4.66 4.04
C ILE A 45 1.41 5.97 4.82
N GLN A 46 2.11 6.99 4.32
CA GLN A 46 2.20 8.30 4.96
C GLN A 46 0.83 8.95 5.14
N ARG A 47 -0.09 8.81 4.18
CA ARG A 47 -1.46 9.34 4.27
C ARG A 47 -2.28 8.69 5.40
N ILE A 48 -1.96 7.45 5.77
CA ILE A 48 -2.66 6.68 6.80
C ILE A 48 -2.00 6.82 8.18
N THR A 49 -0.67 6.92 8.23
CA THR A 49 0.10 6.91 9.48
C THR A 49 0.62 8.28 9.89
N GLY A 50 0.69 9.23 8.96
CA GLY A 50 1.39 10.50 9.12
C GLY A 50 2.92 10.36 9.13
N LYS A 51 3.44 9.14 8.98
CA LYS A 51 4.86 8.80 9.13
C LYS A 51 5.50 8.41 7.81
N THR A 52 6.79 8.68 7.70
CA THR A 52 7.57 8.32 6.52
C THR A 52 8.12 6.90 6.65
N VAL A 53 8.09 6.17 5.53
CA VAL A 53 8.78 4.89 5.42
C VAL A 53 10.29 5.15 5.52
N PRO A 54 11.04 4.44 6.40
CA PRO A 54 12.47 4.65 6.57
C PRO A 54 13.25 4.42 5.28
N VAL A 55 14.32 5.21 5.10
CA VAL A 55 15.22 5.12 3.95
C VAL A 55 15.83 3.71 3.90
N GLY A 56 15.75 3.06 2.73
CA GLY A 56 16.25 1.70 2.50
C GLY A 56 15.18 0.62 2.61
N VAL A 57 13.98 0.93 3.12
CA VAL A 57 12.83 0.01 3.09
C VAL A 57 12.06 0.18 1.78
N LYS A 58 11.84 -0.94 1.08
CA LYS A 58 11.05 -0.97 -0.16
C LYS A 58 9.73 -1.69 0.09
N ILE A 59 8.63 -0.98 -0.10
CA ILE A 59 7.26 -1.52 0.04
C ILE A 59 6.61 -1.51 -1.35
N GLN A 60 5.86 -2.56 -1.66
CA GLN A 60 5.02 -2.63 -2.86
C GLN A 60 3.68 -3.26 -2.48
N PHE A 61 2.60 -2.67 -2.98
CA PHE A 61 1.29 -3.31 -3.00
C PHE A 61 1.12 -4.03 -4.34
N LEU A 62 0.61 -5.26 -4.29
CA LEU A 62 0.26 -6.05 -5.46
C LEU A 62 -1.25 -6.24 -5.45
N ASP A 63 -1.91 -5.82 -6.53
CA ASP A 63 -3.31 -6.17 -6.76
C ASP A 63 -3.33 -7.52 -7.47
N SER A 64 -3.60 -8.57 -6.71
CA SER A 64 -3.88 -9.87 -7.28
C SER A 64 -5.25 -9.79 -7.94
N ALA A 65 -5.30 -9.34 -9.19
CA ALA A 65 -6.48 -9.56 -10.01
C ALA A 65 -6.81 -11.06 -9.89
N SER A 66 -8.04 -11.39 -9.51
CA SER A 66 -8.55 -12.73 -9.76
C SER A 66 -8.31 -12.98 -11.24
N ASN A 67 -7.38 -13.88 -11.54
CA ASN A 67 -7.13 -14.36 -12.90
C ASN A 67 -8.35 -15.20 -13.31
N GLU A 68 -9.47 -14.53 -13.56
CA GLU A 68 -10.74 -15.09 -14.00
C GLU A 68 -11.22 -14.24 -15.19
N ALA A 69 -10.37 -14.16 -16.22
CA ALA A 69 -10.77 -13.71 -17.55
C ALA A 69 -9.81 -14.28 -18.61
N ASP A 70 -9.67 -15.60 -18.67
CA ASP A 70 -9.57 -16.25 -19.98
C ASP A 70 -10.92 -16.89 -20.30
N GLY A 71 -11.86 -16.01 -20.62
CA GLY A 71 -13.10 -16.40 -21.25
C GLY A 71 -12.88 -16.62 -22.74
N SER A 72 -12.02 -17.57 -23.14
CA SER A 72 -12.07 -18.13 -24.49
C SER A 72 -13.23 -19.12 -24.58
N ARG A 73 -14.45 -18.56 -24.58
CA ARG A 73 -15.58 -19.16 -25.27
C ARG A 73 -15.48 -18.71 -26.72
N ASP A 74 -14.67 -19.40 -27.50
CA ASP A 74 -14.85 -19.42 -28.94
C ASP A 74 -15.17 -20.84 -29.38
N ALA A 75 -16.40 -20.95 -29.89
CA ALA A 75 -17.00 -22.09 -30.52
C ALA A 75 -16.19 -22.57 -31.73
N ALA A 76 -16.08 -23.88 -31.94
CA ALA A 76 -16.16 -24.50 -33.26
C ALA A 76 -16.16 -26.04 -33.18
N THR A 77 -17.21 -26.59 -33.81
CA THR A 77 -17.39 -27.97 -34.33
C THR A 77 -17.73 -29.08 -33.36
#